data_AF-A0A9X2WPV9-F1
#
_entry.id   AF-A0A9X2WPV9-F1
#
_cell.length_a   1.000
_cell.length_b   1.000
_cell.length_c   1.000
_cell.angle_alpha   90.00
_cell.angle_beta   90.00
_cell.angle_gamma   90.00
#
_symmetry.space_group_name_H-M   'P 1'
#
loop_
_entity.id
_entity.type
_entity.pdbx_description
1 polymer ?
#
loop_
_entity_poly.entity_id
_entity_poly.type
_entity_poly.pdbx_seq_one_letter_code
_entity_poly.pdbx_strand_id
1 'polypeptide(L)'
;MKTKLIKIFAAATLALGVSSAWAQGVIHQGEVIDTMNGGGYTYVQVKEADKTYWAAGPQVEVVKGDNVEMSEQMWMTDFKSSSLDRTFDEIMFVGHIIKK
;
A
#
# COMPACT_ATOMS: atom_id res chain seq x y z
N MET A 1 -55.76 -32.98 -25.32
CA MET A 1 -55.34 -31.90 -24.40
C MET A 1 -53.83 -31.93 -24.29
N LYS A 2 -53.18 -30.78 -24.45
CA LYS A 2 -51.72 -30.62 -24.62
C LYS A 2 -51.02 -30.72 -23.27
N THR A 3 -50.19 -31.75 -23.05
CA THR A 3 -49.32 -31.84 -21.87
C THR A 3 -48.12 -30.88 -22.05
N LYS A 4 -48.07 -29.85 -21.19
CA LYS A 4 -46.94 -28.93 -21.08
C LYS A 4 -45.88 -29.48 -20.13
N LEU A 5 -44.63 -29.30 -20.53
CA LEU A 5 -43.40 -29.54 -19.80
C LEU A 5 -43.33 -28.75 -18.49
N ILE A 6 -42.62 -29.28 -17.49
CA ILE A 6 -41.74 -28.47 -16.64
C ILE A 6 -40.41 -29.19 -16.47
N LYS A 7 -39.36 -28.56 -17.00
CA LYS A 7 -37.96 -28.95 -16.92
C LYS A 7 -37.42 -28.61 -15.52
N ILE A 8 -36.72 -29.55 -14.90
CA ILE A 8 -36.00 -29.33 -13.64
C ILE A 8 -34.81 -28.42 -13.96
N PHE A 9 -34.85 -27.18 -13.48
CA PHE A 9 -33.69 -26.28 -13.48
C PHE A 9 -32.90 -26.53 -12.19
N ALA A 10 -31.64 -26.90 -12.34
CA ALA A 10 -30.67 -27.07 -11.27
C ALA A 10 -30.51 -25.77 -10.47
N ALA A 11 -30.66 -25.86 -9.15
CA ALA A 11 -30.30 -24.80 -8.22
C ALA A 11 -28.77 -24.73 -8.11
N ALA A 12 -28.14 -23.80 -8.84
CA ALA A 12 -26.77 -23.40 -8.60
C ALA A 12 -26.79 -22.26 -7.58
N THR A 13 -26.58 -22.58 -6.30
CA THR A 13 -26.28 -21.61 -5.25
C THR A 13 -24.89 -21.03 -5.50
N LEU A 14 -24.83 -19.89 -6.19
CA LEU A 14 -23.64 -19.05 -6.25
C LEU A 14 -23.42 -18.43 -4.86
N ALA A 15 -22.43 -18.96 -4.14
CA ALA A 15 -21.88 -18.33 -2.96
C ALA A 15 -21.14 -17.04 -3.37
N LEU A 16 -21.86 -15.91 -3.38
CA LEU A 16 -21.25 -14.58 -3.36
C LEU A 16 -21.00 -14.22 -1.90
N GLY A 17 -19.91 -14.77 -1.35
CA GLY A 17 -19.53 -14.58 0.05
C GLY A 17 -18.04 -14.30 0.19
N VAL A 18 -17.74 -13.02 0.46
CA VAL A 18 -16.56 -12.50 1.19
C VAL A 18 -15.17 -12.98 0.77
N SER A 19 -14.50 -12.13 -0.03
CA SER A 19 -13.04 -12.01 0.00
C SER A 19 -12.64 -10.53 0.11
N SER A 20 -13.19 -9.81 1.09
CA SER A 20 -12.72 -8.45 1.45
C SER A 20 -12.01 -8.40 2.81
N ALA A 21 -11.81 -9.54 3.46
CA ALA A 21 -10.76 -9.72 4.46
C ALA A 21 -9.61 -10.40 3.68
N TRP A 22 -8.43 -9.84 3.46
CA TRP A 22 -7.59 -9.01 4.32
C TRP A 22 -6.68 -8.17 3.41
N ALA A 23 -7.00 -6.89 3.17
CA ALA A 23 -5.96 -5.93 2.81
C ALA A 23 -5.48 -5.25 4.11
N GLN A 24 -5.08 -6.05 5.10
CA GLN A 24 -4.28 -5.50 6.19
C GLN A 24 -2.88 -5.35 5.62
N GLY A 25 -2.56 -4.13 5.18
CA GLY A 25 -1.26 -3.79 4.63
C GLY A 25 -0.13 -4.27 5.53
N VAL A 26 0.93 -4.82 4.93
CA VAL A 26 2.12 -5.27 5.65
C VAL A 26 2.66 -4.09 6.46
N ILE A 27 2.99 -4.33 7.73
CA ILE A 27 3.60 -3.31 8.57
C ILE A 27 5.12 -3.44 8.46
N HIS A 28 5.75 -2.35 8.09
CA HIS A 28 7.21 -2.20 7.99
C HIS A 28 7.72 -1.32 9.11
N GLN A 29 8.94 -1.60 9.57
CA GLN A 29 9.61 -0.78 10.58
C GLN A 29 11.09 -0.58 10.24
N GLY A 30 11.59 0.64 10.43
CA GLY A 30 13.01 0.89 10.22
C GLY A 30 13.44 2.30 10.56
N GLU A 31 14.74 2.55 10.41
CA GLU A 31 15.36 3.85 10.65
C GLU A 31 15.28 4.72 9.39
N VAL A 32 14.84 5.95 9.55
CA VAL A 32 14.87 6.97 8.49
C VAL A 32 16.31 7.41 8.26
N ILE A 33 16.89 7.08 7.10
CA ILE A 33 18.25 7.49 6.74
C ILE A 33 18.30 8.76 5.88
N ASP A 34 17.17 9.11 5.25
CA ASP A 34 16.95 10.36 4.52
C ASP A 34 15.44 10.69 4.45
N THR A 35 15.09 11.97 4.33
CA THR A 35 13.68 12.39 4.21
C THR A 35 13.50 13.71 3.48
N MET A 36 12.36 13.85 2.80
CA MET A 36 11.95 15.07 2.12
C MET A 36 10.42 15.18 2.09
N ASN A 37 9.90 16.41 2.03
CA ASN A 37 8.47 16.66 1.88
C ASN A 37 8.18 17.29 0.52
N GLY A 38 7.07 16.91 -0.10
CA GLY A 38 6.66 17.46 -1.39
C GLY A 38 5.26 17.02 -1.80
N GLY A 39 4.47 17.91 -2.40
CA GLY A 39 3.15 17.56 -2.93
C GLY A 39 2.14 17.04 -1.92
N GLY A 40 2.30 17.36 -0.61
CA GLY A 40 1.45 16.86 0.46
C GLY A 40 1.85 15.48 1.01
N TYR A 41 3.02 14.97 0.62
CA TYR A 41 3.58 13.71 1.09
C TYR A 41 4.89 13.92 1.84
N THR A 42 5.18 12.97 2.72
CA THR A 42 6.50 12.76 3.28
C THR A 42 7.11 11.54 2.63
N TYR A 43 8.32 11.72 2.12
CA TYR A 43 9.15 10.68 1.54
C TYR A 43 10.24 10.33 2.55
N VAL A 44 10.38 9.06 2.85
CA VAL A 44 11.42 8.54 3.76
C VAL A 44 12.21 7.46 3.04
N GLN A 45 13.54 7.56 3.09
CA GLN A 45 14.39 6.42 2.82
C GLN A 45 14.59 5.69 4.12
N VAL A 46 14.19 4.43 4.17
CA VAL A 46 14.19 3.64 5.39
C VAL A 46 15.16 2.48 5.25
N LYS A 47 15.94 2.27 6.30
CA LYS A 47 16.73 1.06 6.49
C LYS A 47 15.95 0.10 7.38
N GLU A 48 15.50 -0.99 6.80
CA GLU A 48 14.80 -2.09 7.49
C GLU A 48 15.63 -3.37 7.31
N ALA A 49 16.24 -3.84 8.41
CA ALA A 49 17.23 -4.93 8.38
C ALA A 49 18.32 -4.68 7.31
N ASP A 50 18.42 -5.57 6.31
CA ASP A 50 19.40 -5.50 5.22
C ASP A 50 18.87 -4.80 3.96
N LYS A 51 17.63 -4.25 4.02
CA LYS A 51 17.01 -3.55 2.91
C LYS A 51 17.03 -2.05 3.13
N THR A 52 17.16 -1.31 2.04
CA THR A 52 17.03 0.15 2.03
C THR A 52 16.14 0.54 0.86
N TYR A 53 15.03 1.21 1.13
CA TYR A 53 14.04 1.56 0.12
C TYR A 53 13.38 2.89 0.45
N TRP A 54 12.74 3.49 -0.56
CA TRP A 54 11.93 4.69 -0.37
C TRP A 54 10.49 4.31 -0.05
N ALA A 55 9.86 5.07 0.84
CA ALA A 55 8.43 5.04 1.07
C ALA A 55 7.84 6.45 1.02
N ALA A 56 6.59 6.58 0.58
CA ALA A 56 5.84 7.83 0.55
C ALA A 56 4.47 7.65 1.21
N GLY A 57 4.16 8.52 2.17
CA GLY A 57 2.88 8.55 2.88
C GLY A 57 2.36 9.97 3.07
N PRO A 58 1.16 10.14 3.66
CA PRO A 58 0.66 11.46 4.05
C PRO A 58 1.71 12.26 4.83
N GLN A 59 1.77 13.56 4.61
CA GLN A 59 2.81 14.39 5.20
C GLN A 59 2.81 14.34 6.74
N VAL A 60 3.96 14.03 7.32
CA VAL A 60 4.21 13.95 8.76
C VAL A 60 5.57 14.56 9.12
N GLU A 61 5.76 14.93 10.38
CA GLU A 61 7.05 15.41 10.86
C GLU A 61 7.93 14.23 11.28
N VAL A 62 9.00 14.00 10.52
CA VAL A 62 10.05 12.99 10.76
C VAL A 62 11.40 13.56 10.36
N VAL A 63 12.46 13.10 11.00
CA VAL A 63 13.84 13.49 10.67
C VAL A 63 14.73 12.26 10.52
N LYS A 64 15.90 12.45 9.93
CA LYS A 64 16.94 11.42 9.86
C LYS A 64 17.29 10.91 11.26
N GLY A 65 17.38 9.59 11.41
CA GLY A 65 17.63 8.87 12.67
C GLY A 65 16.37 8.46 13.42
N ASP A 66 15.18 8.92 13.01
CA ASP A 66 13.92 8.47 13.61
C ASP A 66 13.62 7.01 13.24
N ASN A 67 13.07 6.25 14.18
CA ASN A 67 12.46 4.95 13.87
C ASN A 67 10.99 5.17 13.51
N VAL A 68 10.55 4.57 12.40
CA VAL A 68 9.19 4.72 11.89
C VAL A 68 8.53 3.37 11.66
N GLU A 69 7.21 3.36 11.82
CA GLU A 69 6.33 2.29 11.37
C GLU A 69 5.51 2.77 10.17
N MET A 70 5.38 1.91 9.18
CA MET A 70 4.72 2.23 7.92
C MET A 70 3.75 1.11 7.52
N SER A 71 2.53 1.45 7.15
CA SER A 71 1.56 0.47 6.63
C SER A 71 1.59 0.44 5.11
N GLU A 72 2.15 -0.62 4.54
CA GLU A 72 2.25 -0.85 3.10
C GLU A 72 0.85 -0.79 2.46
N GLN A 73 0.76 -0.11 1.32
CA GLN A 73 -0.41 -0.17 0.44
C GLN A 73 -0.03 -0.77 -0.90
N MET A 74 1.01 -0.24 -1.54
CA MET A 74 1.49 -0.75 -2.81
C MET A 74 2.93 -0.32 -3.10
N TRP A 75 3.61 -1.11 -3.91
CA TRP A 75 4.91 -0.77 -4.50
C TRP A 75 4.72 -0.21 -5.91
N MET A 76 5.50 0.81 -6.25
CA MET A 76 5.56 1.39 -7.60
C MET A 76 7.00 1.43 -8.07
N THR A 77 7.19 1.17 -9.36
CA THR A 77 8.47 1.36 -10.05
C THR A 77 8.42 2.59 -10.96
N ASP A 78 9.58 3.16 -11.26
CA ASP A 78 9.74 4.32 -12.15
C ASP A 78 8.82 5.51 -11.78
N PHE A 79 8.58 5.70 -10.49
CA PHE A 79 7.65 6.71 -10.02
C PHE A 79 8.29 8.10 -10.10
N LYS A 80 7.72 8.98 -10.94
CA LYS A 80 8.13 10.38 -11.04
C LYS A 80 7.33 11.27 -10.10
N SER A 81 8.00 11.86 -9.12
CA SER A 81 7.45 12.94 -8.29
C SER A 81 7.72 14.30 -8.92
N SER A 82 6.67 14.94 -9.44
CA SER A 82 6.77 16.29 -9.99
C SER A 82 7.10 17.36 -8.94
N SER A 83 6.69 17.16 -7.68
CA SER A 83 6.94 18.12 -6.59
C SER A 83 8.38 18.12 -6.10
N LEU A 84 9.09 17.00 -6.27
CA LEU A 84 10.50 16.84 -5.92
C LEU A 84 11.45 16.92 -7.12
N ASP A 85 10.89 17.05 -8.34
CA ASP A 85 11.62 16.89 -9.61
C ASP A 85 12.55 15.66 -9.61
N ARG A 86 12.00 14.52 -9.18
CA ARG A 86 12.76 13.28 -8.94
C ARG A 86 11.99 12.06 -9.42
N THR A 87 12.71 11.10 -10.00
CA THR A 87 12.20 9.76 -10.26
C THR A 87 12.78 8.77 -9.25
N PHE A 88 11.93 7.87 -8.76
CA PHE A 88 12.30 6.76 -7.89
C PHE A 88 12.21 5.46 -8.69
N ASP A 89 13.30 4.70 -8.75
CA ASP A 89 13.33 3.40 -9.43
C ASP A 89 12.28 2.45 -8.80
N GLU A 90 12.18 2.48 -7.47
CA GLU A 90 11.15 1.79 -6.69
C GLU A 90 10.77 2.62 -5.45
N ILE A 91 9.48 2.68 -5.14
CA ILE A 91 8.95 3.36 -3.96
C ILE A 91 7.70 2.65 -3.42
N MET A 92 7.62 2.53 -2.10
CA MET A 92 6.46 2.00 -1.39
C MET A 92 5.49 3.12 -0.99
N PHE A 93 4.26 3.09 -1.50
CA PHE A 93 3.19 3.94 -0.98
C PHE A 93 2.58 3.33 0.27
N VAL A 94 2.41 4.17 1.29
CA VAL A 94 1.99 3.74 2.64
C VAL A 94 0.77 4.53 3.10
N GLY A 95 -0.09 3.87 3.88
CA GLY A 95 -1.29 4.49 4.44
C GLY A 95 -0.98 5.50 5.54
N HIS A 96 0.11 5.28 6.27
CA HIS A 96 0.61 6.19 7.30
C HIS A 96 2.10 5.96 7.55
N ILE A 97 2.76 6.98 8.10
CA ILE A 97 4.09 6.92 8.69
C ILE A 97 3.93 7.36 10.15
N ILE A 98 4.25 6.49 11.10
CA ILE A 98 4.17 6.76 12.53
C ILE A 98 5.60 6.73 13.09
N LYS A 99 6.05 7.86 13.63
CA LYS A 99 7.29 7.92 14.42
C LYS A 99 7.11 7.14 15.73
N LYS A 100 8.06 6.25 16.03
CA LYS A 100 8.10 5.45 17.27
C LYS A 100 8.92 6.16 18.35
#